data_AF-A0A380DRI2-F1
#
_entry.id   AF-A0A380DRI2-F1
#
_cell.length_a   1.000
_cell.length_b   1.000
_cell.length_c   1.000
_cell.angle_alpha   90.00
_cell.angle_beta   90.00
_cell.angle_gamma   90.00
#
_symmetry.space_group_name_H-M   'P 1'
#
loop_
_entity.id
_entity.type
_entity.pdbx_description
1 polymer ?
#
loop_
_entity_poly.entity_id
_entity_poly.type
_entity_poly.pdbx_seq_one_letter_code
_entity_poly.pdbx_strand_id
1 'polypeptide(L)'
;MATYDLREAVNLSSKALPPEEDEFEYAGVTKEACIEAPGYRVKESPVHFECEYVQTIRIPTGDPVSTVDIVIGRVAQVHIDDKVILDNGKLDIKSIKPIARLGYYDYTVVNEIFEMKAPSASKEELAGLEGRNFDNQSDNKK
;
A
#
# COMPACT_ATOMS: atom_id res chain seq x y z
N MET A 1 -3.51 -1.87 2.20
CA MET A 1 -2.29 -2.23 2.97
C MET A 1 -2.51 -3.52 3.76
N ALA A 2 -1.63 -4.50 3.60
CA ALA A 2 -1.69 -5.74 4.36
C ALA A 2 -1.21 -5.53 5.80
N THR A 3 -2.05 -5.80 6.79
CA THR A 3 -1.74 -5.73 8.22
C THR A 3 -1.62 -7.13 8.82
N TYR A 4 -1.06 -7.22 10.03
CA TYR A 4 -0.92 -8.51 10.74
C TYR A 4 -2.27 -9.17 11.03
N ASP A 5 -3.31 -8.37 11.30
CA ASP A 5 -4.66 -8.87 11.54
C ASP A 5 -5.30 -9.44 10.26
N LEU A 6 -4.87 -8.97 9.08
CA LEU A 6 -5.30 -9.45 7.77
C LEU A 6 -4.42 -10.55 7.17
N ARG A 7 -3.39 -11.04 7.88
CA ARG A 7 -2.41 -11.98 7.31
C ARG A 7 -3.04 -13.28 6.79
N GLU A 8 -4.09 -13.78 7.44
CA GLU A 8 -4.76 -15.02 7.02
C GLU A 8 -5.52 -14.78 5.71
N ALA A 9 -6.23 -13.65 5.60
CA ALA A 9 -6.91 -13.26 4.37
C ALA A 9 -5.93 -13.07 3.21
N VAL A 10 -4.78 -12.44 3.46
CA VAL A 10 -3.69 -12.28 2.48
C VAL A 10 -3.16 -13.63 2.00
N ASN A 11 -3.05 -14.62 2.90
CA ASN A 11 -2.60 -15.96 2.53
C ASN A 11 -3.68 -16.71 1.75
N LEU A 12 -4.94 -16.65 2.20
CA LEU A 12 -6.08 -17.31 1.55
C LEU A 12 -6.32 -16.80 0.13
N SER A 13 -6.17 -15.49 -0.11
CA SER A 13 -6.35 -14.89 -1.43
C SER A 13 -5.28 -15.29 -2.46
N SER A 14 -4.22 -16.00 -2.05
CA SER A 14 -3.19 -16.52 -2.96
C SER A 14 -3.54 -17.86 -3.60
N LYS A 15 -4.64 -18.49 -3.16
CA LYS A 15 -5.12 -19.74 -3.72
C LYS A 15 -5.63 -19.51 -5.14
N ALA A 16 -5.25 -20.38 -6.07
CA ALA A 16 -5.83 -20.41 -7.40
C ALA A 16 -7.27 -20.91 -7.33
N LEU A 17 -8.22 -19.98 -7.22
CA LEU A 17 -9.65 -20.25 -7.31
C LEU A 17 -10.10 -20.32 -8.78
N PRO A 18 -11.24 -20.96 -9.06
CA PRO A 18 -11.92 -20.85 -10.35
C PRO A 18 -12.28 -19.39 -10.68
N PRO A 19 -12.36 -19.00 -11.98
CA PRO A 19 -12.68 -17.62 -12.39
C PRO A 19 -14.01 -17.07 -11.89
N GLU A 20 -14.95 -17.95 -11.51
CA GLU A 20 -16.28 -17.62 -11.01
C GLU A 20 -16.34 -17.44 -9.48
N GLU A 21 -15.29 -17.81 -8.75
CA GLU A 21 -15.21 -17.66 -7.29
C GLU A 21 -14.57 -16.34 -6.90
N ASP A 22 -15.10 -15.71 -5.86
CA ASP A 22 -14.65 -14.40 -5.39
C ASP A 22 -13.67 -14.50 -4.23
N GLU A 23 -12.44 -14.00 -4.40
CA GLU A 23 -11.44 -14.06 -3.35
C GLU A 23 -11.80 -13.25 -2.10
N PHE A 24 -12.63 -12.20 -2.19
CA PHE A 24 -13.07 -11.45 -1.01
C PHE A 24 -13.95 -12.33 -0.11
N GLU A 25 -14.88 -13.06 -0.72
CA GLU A 25 -15.77 -13.97 0.01
C GLU A 25 -14.98 -15.15 0.58
N TYR A 26 -14.08 -15.73 -0.21
CA TYR A 26 -13.23 -16.84 0.22
C TYR A 26 -12.28 -16.46 1.37
N ALA A 27 -11.69 -15.26 1.31
CA ALA A 27 -10.77 -14.77 2.33
C ALA A 27 -11.48 -14.15 3.55
N GLY A 28 -12.81 -13.99 3.50
CA GLY A 28 -13.62 -13.49 4.60
C GLY A 28 -13.45 -11.98 4.86
N VAL A 29 -13.22 -11.18 3.82
CA VAL A 29 -13.03 -9.73 3.90
C VAL A 29 -14.18 -8.97 3.24
N THR A 30 -14.47 -7.77 3.74
CA THR A 30 -15.60 -6.99 3.24
C THR A 30 -15.19 -6.12 2.06
N LYS A 31 -15.96 -6.20 0.98
CA LYS A 31 -15.85 -5.28 -0.16
C LYS A 31 -16.34 -3.89 0.21
N GLU A 32 -15.57 -2.89 -0.16
CA GLU A 32 -15.96 -1.49 -0.11
C GLU A 32 -15.73 -0.85 -1.48
N ALA A 33 -16.71 -0.12 -2.01
CA ALA A 33 -16.58 0.43 -3.35
C ALA A 33 -15.47 1.49 -3.42
N CYS A 34 -14.72 1.47 -4.51
CA CYS A 34 -13.82 2.54 -4.90
C CYS A 34 -14.63 3.77 -5.38
N ILE A 35 -14.02 4.96 -5.33
CA ILE A 35 -14.62 6.23 -5.75
C ILE A 35 -14.24 6.57 -7.20
N GLU A 36 -12.94 6.53 -7.52
CA GLU A 36 -12.36 6.90 -8.81
C GLU A 36 -12.03 5.66 -9.68
N ALA A 37 -11.72 4.52 -9.05
CA ALA A 37 -11.39 3.28 -9.75
C ALA A 37 -12.60 2.34 -9.88
N PRO A 38 -12.70 1.56 -10.98
CA PRO A 38 -13.68 0.48 -11.06
C PRO A 38 -13.26 -0.66 -10.14
N GLY A 39 -14.11 -1.02 -9.16
CA GLY A 39 -13.92 -2.20 -8.32
C GLY A 39 -14.15 -1.95 -6.83
N TYR A 40 -13.56 -2.83 -6.02
CA TYR A 40 -13.71 -2.84 -4.58
C TYR A 40 -12.34 -2.87 -3.88
N ARG A 41 -12.26 -2.19 -2.75
CA ARG A 41 -11.16 -2.25 -1.78
C ARG A 41 -11.55 -3.09 -0.56
N VAL A 42 -10.56 -3.53 0.21
CA VAL A 42 -10.74 -4.35 1.41
C VAL A 42 -11.05 -3.44 2.59
N LYS A 43 -12.32 -3.38 3.01
CA LYS A 43 -12.78 -2.43 4.04
C LYS A 43 -11.92 -2.43 5.31
N GLU A 44 -11.45 -3.61 5.72
CA GLU A 44 -10.67 -3.81 6.94
C GLU A 44 -9.24 -3.27 6.85
N SER A 45 -8.75 -2.95 5.66
CA SER A 45 -7.41 -2.40 5.49
C SER A 45 -7.41 -0.89 5.76
N PRO A 46 -6.47 -0.36 6.56
CA PRO A 46 -6.51 1.03 6.97
C PRO A 46 -5.96 2.01 5.92
N VAL A 47 -5.30 1.52 4.85
CA VAL A 47 -4.77 2.37 3.77
C VAL A 47 -4.99 1.72 2.41
N HIS A 48 -5.53 2.48 1.46
CA HIS A 48 -5.78 2.05 0.09
C HIS A 48 -5.33 3.08 -0.93
N PHE A 49 -4.87 2.58 -2.08
CA PHE A 49 -4.63 3.41 -3.25
C PHE A 49 -5.59 2.96 -4.35
N GLU A 50 -6.35 3.91 -4.86
CA GLU A 50 -7.04 3.77 -6.13
C GLU A 50 -6.13 4.28 -7.22
N CYS A 51 -5.97 3.48 -8.27
CA CYS A 51 -4.98 3.73 -9.31
C CYS A 51 -5.64 3.74 -10.69
N GLU A 52 -5.22 4.69 -11.52
CA GLU A 52 -5.47 4.66 -12.96
C GLU A 52 -4.36 3.89 -13.67
N TYR A 53 -4.73 3.01 -14.60
CA TYR A 53 -3.78 2.28 -15.41
C TYR A 53 -2.96 3.24 -16.29
N VAL A 54 -1.63 3.07 -16.29
CA VAL A 54 -0.73 3.85 -17.16
C VAL A 54 -0.16 2.95 -18.25
N GLN A 55 0.50 1.85 -17.88
CA GLN A 55 1.10 0.91 -18.83
C GLN A 55 1.46 -0.43 -18.18
N THR A 56 1.69 -1.44 -19.01
CA THR A 56 2.27 -2.73 -18.62
C THR A 56 3.56 -2.97 -19.38
N ILE A 57 4.66 -3.21 -18.68
CA ILE A 57 5.92 -3.67 -19.28
C ILE A 57 5.99 -5.18 -19.11
N ARG A 58 5.91 -5.91 -20.23
CA ARG A 58 5.94 -7.37 -20.25
C ARG A 58 7.36 -7.88 -20.47
N ILE A 59 7.90 -8.60 -19.50
CA ILE A 59 9.24 -9.18 -19.54
C ILE A 59 9.12 -10.66 -19.91
N PRO A 60 9.67 -11.09 -21.06
CA PRO A 60 9.69 -12.50 -21.40
C PRO A 60 10.59 -13.27 -20.44
N THR A 61 10.19 -14.48 -20.10
CA THR A 61 11.05 -15.41 -19.36
C THR A 61 11.79 -16.33 -20.33
N GLY A 62 12.59 -17.26 -19.80
CA GLY A 62 13.19 -18.33 -20.61
C GLY A 62 12.20 -19.38 -21.12
N ASP A 63 10.94 -19.33 -20.69
CA ASP A 63 9.85 -20.20 -21.15
C ASP A 63 8.97 -19.45 -22.17
N PRO A 64 8.67 -20.03 -23.36
CA PRO A 64 7.82 -19.41 -24.38
C PRO A 64 6.38 -19.04 -23.94
N VAL A 65 5.87 -19.57 -22.81
CA VAL A 65 4.50 -19.27 -22.35
C VAL A 65 4.41 -18.43 -21.08
N SER A 66 5.52 -18.09 -20.42
CA SER A 66 5.47 -17.34 -19.17
C SER A 66 6.13 -15.96 -19.28
N THR A 67 5.48 -14.95 -18.70
CA THR A 67 5.97 -13.57 -18.65
C THR A 67 5.89 -13.04 -17.24
N VAL A 68 6.77 -12.09 -16.92
CA VAL A 68 6.65 -11.24 -15.73
C VAL A 68 6.13 -9.89 -16.19
N ASP A 69 4.95 -9.51 -15.70
CA ASP A 69 4.30 -8.26 -16.09
C ASP A 69 4.50 -7.21 -14.99
N ILE A 70 5.14 -6.08 -15.34
CA ILE A 70 5.23 -4.91 -14.47
C ILE A 70 4.06 -3.98 -14.83
N VAL A 71 3.08 -3.89 -13.94
CA VAL A 71 1.93 -2.99 -14.09
C VAL A 71 2.23 -1.66 -13.40
N ILE A 72 2.17 -0.57 -14.15
CA ILE A 72 2.40 0.79 -13.66
C ILE A 72 1.04 1.51 -13.61
N GLY A 73 0.70 2.02 -12.44
CA GLY A 73 -0.50 2.82 -12.20
C GLY A 73 -0.18 4.18 -11.58
N ARG A 74 -0.99 5.19 -11.90
CA ARG A 74 -0.96 6.50 -11.23
C ARG A 74 -1.96 6.49 -10.09
N VAL A 75 -1.54 6.85 -8.89
CA VAL A 75 -2.46 6.99 -7.74
C VAL A 75 -3.43 8.14 -8.04
N ALA A 76 -4.72 7.82 -8.14
CA ALA A 76 -5.81 8.77 -8.34
C ALA A 76 -6.40 9.21 -6.99
N GLN A 77 -6.54 8.28 -6.05
CA GLN A 77 -7.04 8.57 -4.72
C GLN A 77 -6.36 7.71 -3.66
N VAL A 78 -6.20 8.28 -2.47
CA VAL A 78 -5.68 7.61 -1.27
C VAL A 78 -6.77 7.61 -0.21
N HIS A 79 -7.07 6.45 0.35
CA HIS A 79 -7.96 6.30 1.51
C HIS A 79 -7.11 5.92 2.71
N ILE A 80 -7.30 6.62 3.82
CA ILE A 80 -6.61 6.36 5.09
C ILE A 80 -7.67 6.39 6.19
N ASP A 81 -7.70 5.38 7.05
CA ASP A 81 -8.51 5.43 8.28
C ASP A 81 -7.91 6.49 9.21
N ASP A 82 -8.70 7.50 9.58
CA ASP A 82 -8.28 8.59 10.46
C ASP A 82 -7.69 8.09 11.79
N LYS A 83 -8.10 6.91 12.26
CA LYS A 83 -7.59 6.30 13.50
C LYS A 83 -6.11 5.94 13.44
N VAL A 84 -5.55 5.80 12.24
CA VAL A 84 -4.14 5.46 12.05
C VAL A 84 -3.30 6.66 11.64
N ILE A 85 -3.85 7.87 11.71
CA ILE A 85 -3.15 9.12 11.48
C ILE A 85 -2.81 9.74 12.84
N LEU A 86 -1.52 9.97 13.07
CA LEU A 86 -1.01 10.68 14.24
C LEU A 86 -1.31 12.18 14.13
N ASP A 87 -1.30 12.89 15.26
CA ASP A 87 -1.53 14.35 15.32
C ASP A 87 -0.57 15.17 14.43
N ASN A 88 0.60 14.61 14.11
CA ASN A 88 1.59 15.24 13.22
C ASN A 88 1.35 14.95 11.72
N GLY A 89 0.24 14.29 11.37
CA GLY A 89 -0.14 13.91 10.02
C GLY A 89 0.58 12.66 9.47
N LYS A 90 1.46 12.01 10.25
CA LYS A 90 2.12 10.75 9.86
C LYS A 90 1.24 9.55 10.18
N LEU A 91 1.45 8.45 9.46
CA LEU A 91 0.81 7.18 9.80
C LEU A 91 1.40 6.58 11.08
N ASP A 92 0.55 6.09 11.97
CA ASP A 92 0.94 5.27 13.11
C ASP A 92 1.25 3.83 12.65
N ILE A 93 2.42 3.66 12.05
CA ILE A 93 2.87 2.37 11.53
C ILE A 93 2.90 1.29 12.62
N LYS A 94 3.18 1.65 13.88
CA LYS A 94 3.26 0.69 14.99
C LYS A 94 1.87 0.16 15.37
N SER A 95 0.85 1.01 15.35
CA SER A 95 -0.55 0.59 15.52
C SER A 95 -1.05 -0.25 14.35
N ILE A 96 -0.70 0.16 13.12
CA ILE A 96 -1.11 -0.51 11.87
C ILE A 96 -0.56 -1.93 11.76
N LYS A 97 0.67 -2.18 12.22
CA LYS A 97 1.37 -3.47 12.12
C LYS A 97 1.37 -4.03 10.68
N PRO A 98 1.91 -3.30 9.68
CA PRO A 98 1.99 -3.80 8.32
C PRO A 98 2.88 -5.05 8.25
N ILE A 99 2.53 -5.98 7.38
CA ILE A 99 3.34 -7.17 7.11
C ILE A 99 4.22 -6.98 5.87
N ALA A 100 5.37 -7.64 5.84
CA ALA A 100 6.26 -7.68 4.67
C ALA A 100 6.70 -9.12 4.38
N ARG A 101 6.83 -9.45 3.09
CA ARG A 101 7.33 -10.77 2.63
C ARG A 101 8.86 -10.76 2.64
N LEU A 102 9.46 -11.77 3.26
CA LEU A 102 10.93 -11.88 3.39
C LEU A 102 11.57 -12.85 2.38
N GLY A 103 10.74 -13.64 1.68
CA GLY A 103 11.18 -14.73 0.81
C GLY A 103 10.64 -16.07 1.30
N TYR A 104 10.70 -17.11 0.45
CA TYR A 104 10.11 -18.42 0.75
C TYR A 104 8.68 -18.26 1.28
N TYR A 105 8.34 -18.83 2.44
CA TYR A 105 7.05 -18.66 3.11
C TYR A 105 7.09 -17.66 4.28
N ASP A 106 8.20 -16.95 4.45
CA ASP A 106 8.45 -16.12 5.62
C ASP A 106 7.88 -14.71 5.47
N TYR A 107 7.22 -14.26 6.54
CA TYR A 107 6.70 -12.92 6.70
C TYR A 107 7.22 -12.30 7.98
N THR A 108 7.35 -10.97 7.96
CA THR A 108 7.58 -10.18 9.17
C THR A 108 6.42 -9.21 9.39
N VAL A 109 6.32 -8.71 10.61
CA VAL A 109 5.40 -7.64 11.00
C VAL A 109 6.21 -6.48 11.57
N VAL A 110 5.88 -5.26 11.16
CA VAL A 110 6.53 -4.06 11.67
C VAL A 110 5.96 -3.72 13.05
N ASN A 111 6.69 -4.12 14.10
CA ASN A 111 6.33 -3.83 15.50
C ASN A 111 7.19 -2.72 16.11
N GLU A 112 8.32 -2.38 15.50
CA GLU A 112 9.28 -1.40 16.00
C GLU A 112 9.68 -0.43 14.90
N ILE A 113 9.92 0.82 15.29
CA ILE A 113 10.26 1.93 14.40
C ILE A 113 11.42 2.67 15.02
N PHE A 114 12.40 3.05 14.20
CA PHE A 114 13.47 3.96 14.57
C PHE A 114 13.64 4.98 13.44
N GLU A 115 14.01 6.20 13.81
CA GLU A 115 14.20 7.28 12.85
C GLU A 115 15.67 7.34 12.41
N MET A 116 15.91 7.42 11.11
CA MET A 116 17.22 7.71 10.53
C MET A 116 17.08 8.84 9.52
N LYS A 117 17.78 9.93 9.76
CA LYS A 117 17.88 11.04 8.80
C LYS A 117 19.17 10.91 8.02
N ALA A 118 19.11 11.24 6.73
CA ALA A 118 20.30 11.28 5.89
C ALA A 118 21.30 12.30 6.49
N PRO A 119 22.58 11.91 6.67
CA PRO A 119 23.57 12.80 7.26
C PRO A 119 23.78 14.03 6.37
N SER A 120 23.89 15.21 6.99
CA SER A 120 24.14 16.48 6.32
C SER A 120 23.11 16.90 5.26
N ALA A 121 21.92 16.30 5.26
CA ALA A 121 20.86 16.69 4.34
C ALA A 121 20.37 18.13 4.61
N SER A 122 20.17 18.90 3.56
CA SER A 122 19.55 20.20 3.62
C SER A 122 18.09 20.10 4.10
N LYS A 123 17.50 21.23 4.48
CA LYS A 123 16.08 21.26 4.87
C LYS A 123 15.18 20.85 3.71
N GLU A 124 15.58 21.20 2.49
CA GLU A 124 14.88 20.87 1.27
C GLU A 124 14.96 19.36 0.99
N GLU A 125 16.15 18.78 1.10
CA GLU A 125 16.34 17.33 0.92
C GLU A 125 15.51 16.52 1.92
N LEU A 126 15.46 16.95 3.19
CA LEU A 126 14.62 16.32 4.21
C LEU A 126 13.12 16.49 3.93
N ALA A 127 12.69 17.65 3.43
CA ALA A 127 11.28 17.88 3.11
C ALA A 127 10.79 17.01 1.94
N GLY A 128 11.63 16.80 0.92
CA GLY A 128 11.33 15.91 -0.20
C GLY A 128 11.14 14.45 0.21
N LEU A 129 11.94 13.97 1.17
CA LEU A 129 11.83 12.61 1.71
C LEU A 129 10.54 12.37 2.50
N GLU A 130 9.94 13.43 3.05
CA GLU A 130 8.64 13.36 3.74
C GLU A 130 7.45 13.48 2.79
N GLY A 131 7.67 13.69 1.48
CA GLY A 131 6.60 13.87 0.51
C GLY A 131 5.83 15.18 0.67
N ARG A 132 6.42 16.20 1.32
CA ARG A 132 5.80 17.52 1.41
C ARG A 132 6.01 18.29 0.11
N ASN A 133 4.94 18.82 -0.47
CA ASN A 133 5.04 19.79 -1.55
C ASN A 133 5.62 21.11 -1.02
N PHE A 134 6.67 21.63 -1.66
CA PHE A 134 7.34 22.88 -1.28
C PHE A 134 6.42 24.12 -1.40
N ASP A 135 5.39 24.04 -2.23
CA ASP A 135 4.52 25.18 -2.55
C ASP A 135 3.51 25.54 -1.45
N ASN A 136 3.36 24.70 -0.41
CA ASN A 136 2.41 24.95 0.69
C ASN A 136 2.99 25.74 1.89
N GLN A 137 4.15 26.40 1.74
CA GLN A 137 4.74 27.21 2.83
C GLN A 137 4.21 28.64 2.95
N SER A 138 3.23 29.05 2.14
CA SER A 138 2.60 30.37 2.25
C SER A 138 1.21 30.29 2.87
N ASP A 139 1.07 29.91 4.15
CA ASP A 139 -0.18 30.25 4.89
C ASP A 139 -0.15 30.24 6.42
N ASN A 140 1.00 30.05 7.09
CA ASN A 140 1.08 30.22 8.56
C ASN A 140 2.03 31.34 8.98
N LYS A 141 1.69 32.57 8.55
CA LYS A 141 2.00 33.79 9.31
C LYS A 141 0.70 34.39 9.84
N LYS A 142 0.26 33.92 11.01
CA LYS A 142 -0.49 34.70 11.99
C LYS A 142 -0.06 34.27 13.39
#